data_AF-A0A955ST23-F1
#
_entry.id   AF-A0A955ST23-F1
#
_cell.length_a   1.000
_cell.length_b   1.000
_cell.length_c   1.000
_cell.angle_alpha   90.00
_cell.angle_beta   90.00
_cell.angle_gamma   90.00
#
_symmetry.space_group_name_H-M   'P 1'
#
loop_
_entity.id
_entity.type
_entity.pdbx_description
1 polymer ?
#
loop_
_entity_poly.entity_id
_entity_poly.type
_entity_poly.pdbx_seq_one_letter_code
_entity_poly.pdbx_strand_id
1 'polypeptide(L)'
;MDNPPKVSSEGPSWALVDGGSSIGQVTSTFAMRKAMEKAKETGIGYAGVFNSCHFGAAGYYAWLAANENLIGLSMANDWPT
;
A
#
# COMPACT_ATOMS: atom_id res chain seq x y z
N MET A 1 -14.30 2.68 -15.13
CA MET A 1 -13.72 1.56 -14.36
C MET A 1 -12.43 1.17 -15.06
N ASP A 2 -11.43 2.07 -15.18
CA ASP A 2 -10.25 1.82 -16.05
C ASP A 2 -9.01 2.63 -15.63
N ASN A 3 -8.76 2.81 -14.33
CA ASN A 3 -7.52 3.47 -13.89
C ASN A 3 -6.81 2.58 -12.84
N PRO A 4 -5.79 1.80 -13.24
CA PRO A 4 -5.04 0.98 -12.30
C PRO A 4 -4.30 1.87 -11.29
N PRO A 5 -4.06 1.38 -10.07
CA PRO A 5 -3.28 2.12 -9.09
C PRO A 5 -1.89 2.44 -9.65
N LYS A 6 -1.41 3.66 -9.40
CA LYS A 6 -0.13 4.15 -9.91
C LYS A 6 0.62 4.94 -8.86
N VAL A 7 1.94 4.97 -8.97
CA VAL A 7 2.78 5.82 -8.12
C VAL A 7 2.66 7.27 -8.62
N SER A 8 2.18 8.18 -7.77
CA SER A 8 2.12 9.61 -8.09
C SER A 8 3.44 10.33 -7.81
N SER A 9 4.16 9.87 -6.78
CA SER A 9 5.47 10.38 -6.38
C SER A 9 6.18 9.35 -5.51
N GLU A 10 7.52 9.37 -5.50
CA GLU A 10 8.31 8.45 -4.68
C GLU A 10 9.69 9.01 -4.34
N GLY A 11 10.31 8.42 -3.32
CA GLY A 11 11.72 8.56 -2.98
C GLY A 11 12.33 7.19 -2.69
N PRO A 12 13.58 7.13 -2.17
CA PRO A 12 14.28 5.87 -1.94
C PRO A 12 13.50 4.90 -1.03
N SER A 13 12.93 5.42 0.06
CA SER A 13 12.25 4.60 1.09
C SER A 13 10.74 4.87 1.20
N TRP A 14 10.14 5.59 0.24
CA TRP A 14 8.71 5.92 0.29
C TRP A 14 8.06 6.04 -1.08
N ALA A 15 6.74 5.81 -1.14
CA ALA A 15 5.90 6.08 -2.31
C ALA A 15 4.54 6.67 -1.90
N LEU A 16 3.94 7.44 -2.80
CA LEU A 16 2.54 7.84 -2.74
C LEU A 16 1.81 7.22 -3.93
N VAL A 17 0.70 6.53 -3.64
CA VAL A 17 -0.08 5.77 -4.62
C VAL A 17 -1.46 6.40 -4.79
N ASP A 18 -1.77 6.77 -6.03
CA ASP A 18 -3.12 7.14 -6.46
C ASP A 18 -3.89 5.87 -6.82
N GLY A 19 -4.95 5.57 -6.08
CA GLY A 19 -5.80 4.41 -6.29
C GLY A 19 -6.77 4.56 -7.47
N GLY A 20 -6.96 5.76 -8.02
CA GLY A 20 -7.86 5.96 -9.17
C GLY A 20 -9.32 5.58 -8.91
N SER A 21 -9.78 5.65 -7.66
CA SER A 21 -11.08 5.11 -7.21
C SER A 21 -11.28 3.62 -7.54
N SER A 22 -10.19 2.85 -7.61
CA SER A 22 -10.24 1.39 -7.80
C SER A 22 -10.53 0.65 -6.49
N ILE A 23 -10.79 -0.66 -6.61
CA ILE A 23 -11.03 -1.55 -5.47
C ILE A 23 -9.85 -1.46 -4.48
N GLY A 24 -10.15 -1.23 -3.20
CA GLY A 24 -9.16 -1.00 -2.15
C GLY A 24 -8.12 -2.11 -2.07
N GLN A 25 -8.56 -3.37 -2.19
CA GLN A 25 -7.69 -4.54 -2.18
C GLN A 25 -6.63 -4.53 -3.28
N VAL A 26 -6.98 -4.05 -4.48
CA VAL A 26 -6.04 -3.95 -5.62
C VAL A 26 -5.01 -2.85 -5.33
N THR A 27 -5.48 -1.68 -4.89
CA THR A 27 -4.61 -0.53 -4.57
C THR A 27 -3.67 -0.85 -3.41
N SER A 28 -4.18 -1.41 -2.32
CA SER A 28 -3.40 -1.68 -1.11
C SER A 28 -2.42 -2.84 -1.30
N THR A 29 -2.74 -3.84 -2.13
CA THR A 29 -1.77 -4.88 -2.51
C THR A 29 -0.63 -4.28 -3.34
N PHE A 30 -0.95 -3.41 -4.30
CA PHE A 30 0.06 -2.70 -5.09
C PHE A 30 0.96 -1.84 -4.20
N ALA A 31 0.37 -1.06 -3.29
CA ALA A 31 1.10 -0.19 -2.38
C ALA A 31 2.02 -0.97 -1.43
N MET A 32 1.53 -2.06 -0.82
CA MET A 32 2.34 -2.89 0.06
C MET A 32 3.53 -3.52 -0.68
N ARG A 33 3.32 -4.02 -1.90
CA ARG A 33 4.43 -4.55 -2.73
C ARG A 33 5.48 -3.48 -3.01
N LYS A 34 5.06 -2.25 -3.33
CA LYS A 34 6.00 -1.15 -3.56
C LYS A 34 6.75 -0.75 -2.29
N ALA A 35 6.11 -0.77 -1.13
CA ALA A 35 6.76 -0.56 0.16
C ALA A 35 7.80 -1.64 0.45
N MET A 36 7.48 -2.92 0.20
CA MET A 36 8.42 -4.04 0.37
C MET A 36 9.63 -3.95 -0.55
N GLU A 37 9.43 -3.59 -1.83
CA GLU A 37 10.53 -3.36 -2.80
C GLU A 37 11.53 -2.34 -2.24
N LYS A 38 11.03 -1.19 -1.80
CA LYS A 38 11.86 -0.11 -1.22
C LYS A 38 12.51 -0.53 0.11
N ALA A 39 11.81 -1.29 0.93
CA ALA A 39 12.36 -1.81 2.18
C ALA A 39 13.53 -2.77 1.95
N LYS A 40 13.46 -3.61 0.91
CA LYS A 40 14.56 -4.52 0.55
C LYS A 40 15.79 -3.75 0.05
N GLU A 41 15.60 -2.62 -0.63
CA GLU A 41 16.69 -1.79 -1.14
C GLU A 41 17.33 -0.87 -0.08
N THR A 42 16.52 -0.34 0.84
CA THR A 42 16.94 0.76 1.73
C THR A 42 16.82 0.45 3.23
N GLY A 43 16.34 -0.75 3.59
CA GLY A 43 16.12 -1.21 4.96
C GLY A 43 14.74 -0.85 5.53
N ILE A 44 14.07 0.17 5.00
CA ILE A 44 12.70 0.57 5.37
C ILE A 44 11.92 1.04 4.14
N GLY A 45 10.61 0.82 4.14
CA GLY A 45 9.75 1.27 3.05
C GLY A 45 8.33 1.52 3.54
N TYR A 46 7.73 2.61 3.07
CA TYR A 46 6.29 2.86 3.28
C TYR A 46 5.62 3.37 2.00
N ALA A 47 4.33 3.09 1.87
CA ALA A 47 3.52 3.59 0.77
C ALA A 47 2.22 4.22 1.32
N GLY A 48 2.03 5.51 1.06
CA GLY A 48 0.77 6.19 1.31
C GLY A 48 -0.20 5.92 0.17
N VAL A 49 -1.49 5.78 0.47
CA VAL A 49 -2.55 5.57 -0.53
C VAL A 49 -3.59 6.66 -0.42
N PHE A 50 -3.99 7.23 -1.55
CA PHE A 50 -5.12 8.16 -1.64
C PHE A 50 -6.02 7.82 -2.82
N ASN A 51 -7.23 8.40 -2.85
CA ASN A 51 -8.20 8.17 -3.92
C ASN A 51 -8.47 6.66 -4.15
N SER A 52 -8.78 5.94 -3.07
CA SER A 52 -9.04 4.50 -3.06
C SER A 52 -10.39 4.19 -2.36
N CYS A 53 -10.66 2.92 -2.11
CA CYS A 53 -11.88 2.42 -1.45
C CYS A 53 -11.55 1.56 -0.23
N HIS A 54 -12.57 1.14 0.52
CA HIS A 54 -12.43 0.24 1.67
C HIS A 54 -11.59 -1.00 1.30
N PHE A 55 -10.53 -1.25 2.06
CA PHE A 55 -9.51 -2.24 1.72
C PHE A 55 -9.69 -3.61 2.39
N GLY A 56 -10.78 -3.82 3.15
CA GLY A 56 -11.01 -5.09 3.85
C GLY A 56 -10.08 -5.30 5.06
N ALA A 57 -9.62 -6.54 5.24
CA ALA A 57 -8.84 -6.93 6.41
C ALA A 57 -7.40 -6.38 6.35
N ALA A 58 -7.10 -5.36 7.17
CA ALA A 58 -5.77 -4.74 7.25
C ALA A 58 -4.62 -5.76 7.47
N GLY A 59 -4.89 -6.81 8.25
CA GLY A 59 -3.92 -7.87 8.53
C GLY A 59 -3.39 -8.60 7.29
N TYR A 60 -4.16 -8.64 6.19
CA TYR A 60 -3.71 -9.24 4.94
C TYR A 60 -2.48 -8.53 4.37
N TYR A 61 -2.45 -7.20 4.40
CA TYR A 61 -1.31 -6.44 3.86
C TYR A 61 -0.09 -6.54 4.76
N ALA A 62 -0.27 -6.51 6.08
CA ALA A 62 0.83 -6.77 7.01
C ALA A 62 1.39 -8.20 6.82
N TRP A 63 0.52 -9.18 6.56
CA TRP A 63 0.91 -10.56 6.28
C TRP A 63 1.71 -10.71 4.99
N LEU A 64 1.42 -9.94 3.92
CA LEU A 64 2.23 -9.94 2.70
C LEU A 64 3.72 -9.63 2.99
N ALA A 65 3.98 -8.65 3.86
CA ALA A 65 5.34 -8.33 4.30
C ALA A 65 5.94 -9.44 5.17
N ALA A 66 5.18 -9.98 6.12
CA ALA A 66 5.63 -11.09 6.96
C ALA A 66 6.02 -12.33 6.13
N ASN A 67 5.26 -12.64 5.08
CA ASN A 67 5.53 -13.76 4.17
C ASN A 67 6.83 -13.58 3.36
N GLU A 68 7.35 -12.35 3.29
CA GLU A 68 8.60 -11.99 2.62
C GLU A 68 9.75 -11.78 3.63
N ASN A 69 9.61 -12.27 4.87
CA ASN A 69 10.54 -12.08 5.99
C ASN A 69 10.78 -10.60 6.36
N LEU A 70 9.76 -9.76 6.22
CA LEU A 70 9.75 -8.35 6.62
C LEU A 70 8.76 -8.10 7.77
N ILE A 71 8.94 -7.01 8.51
CA ILE A 71 7.91 -6.52 9.44
C ILE A 71 6.91 -5.66 8.65
N GLY A 72 5.61 -5.94 8.79
CA GLY A 72 4.54 -5.24 8.09
C GLY A 72 3.62 -4.43 9.01
N LEU A 73 3.30 -3.21 8.61
CA LEU A 73 2.27 -2.36 9.23
C LEU A 73 1.26 -1.92 8.16
N SER A 74 -0.03 -2.02 8.47
CA SER A 74 -1.11 -1.54 7.60
C SER A 74 -2.17 -0.83 8.42
N MET A 75 -2.58 0.34 7.94
CA MET A 75 -3.57 1.22 8.57
C MET A 75 -4.41 1.88 7.48
N ALA A 76 -5.65 2.22 7.80
CA ALA A 76 -6.52 3.02 6.95
C ALA A 76 -7.39 3.93 7.82
N ASN A 77 -7.86 5.00 7.22
CA ASN A 77 -9.01 5.74 7.71
C ASN A 77 -10.30 5.07 7.22
N ASP A 78 -11.41 5.39 7.87
CA ASP A 78 -12.76 5.06 7.41
C ASP A 78 -13.70 6.21 7.76
N TRP A 79 -14.98 6.06 7.43
CA TRP A 79 -16.04 6.97 7.82
C TRP A 79 -16.11 7.11 9.35
N PRO A 80 -16.27 8.34 9.89
CA PRO A 80 -16.44 8.53 11.33
C PRO A 80 -17.76 7.90 11.80
N THR A 81 -17.67 6.85 12.63
CA THR A 81 -18.84 6.22 13.29
C THR A 81 -19.19 6.89 14.60
#